data_AF-A0A9D4G074-F1
#
_entry.id   AF-A0A9D4G074-F1
#
_cell.length_a   1.000
_cell.length_b   1.000
_cell.length_c   1.000
_cell.angle_alpha   90.00
_cell.angle_beta   90.00
_cell.angle_gamma   90.00
#
_symmetry.space_group_name_H-M   'P 1'
#
loop_
_entity.id
_entity.type
_entity.pdbx_description
1 polymer ?
#
loop_
_entity_poly.entity_id
_entity_poly.type
_entity_poly.pdbx_seq_one_letter_code
_entity_poly.pdbx_strand_id
1 'polypeptide(L)'
;MCLPVQTLGRTYYISSYTPNFGVAYPSQFMVISPFANTEVNISFPNGTLISKTLNWLDIYQEASPNSDLTGTIVQSSKPVSVVSGASCSYIIQRSTCDMVSEQLIPTNAFQRDFIVPPILSSQFMVRIFSSQRNNKVCVKDFGFDNCTTMGSNHWFESAIKSTS
;
A
#
# COMPACT_ATOMS: atom_id res chain seq x y z
N MET A 1 10.72 -4.54 -7.60
CA MET A 1 11.20 -3.19 -7.97
C MET A 1 11.92 -2.58 -6.78
N CYS A 2 12.98 -1.78 -7.00
CA CYS A 2 13.75 -1.10 -5.95
C CYS A 2 13.76 0.42 -6.22
N LEU A 3 13.34 1.28 -5.27
CA LEU A 3 13.42 2.75 -5.42
C LEU A 3 14.83 3.26 -5.04
N PRO A 4 15.42 4.20 -5.82
CA PRO A 4 16.65 4.88 -5.44
C PRO A 4 16.51 5.61 -4.10
N VAL A 5 17.58 5.63 -3.29
CA VAL A 5 17.59 6.26 -1.95
C VAL A 5 17.12 7.72 -1.98
N GLN A 6 17.46 8.45 -3.05
CA GLN A 6 17.09 9.86 -3.25
C GLN A 6 15.59 10.07 -3.48
N THR A 7 14.86 9.01 -3.83
CA THR A 7 13.40 9.05 -4.09
C THR A 7 12.58 8.55 -2.91
N LEU A 8 13.24 8.06 -1.85
CA LEU A 8 12.57 7.65 -0.63
C LEU A 8 11.97 8.86 0.08
N GLY A 9 10.81 8.66 0.69
CA GLY A 9 10.14 9.65 1.50
C GLY A 9 9.99 9.21 2.94
N ARG A 10 9.16 9.95 3.67
CA ARG A 10 8.98 9.79 5.12
C ARG A 10 7.61 9.25 5.51
N THR A 11 6.65 9.29 4.59
CA THR A 11 5.27 8.88 4.86
C THR A 11 4.81 7.93 3.77
N TYR A 12 4.23 6.81 4.20
CA TYR A 12 3.74 5.73 3.34
C TYR A 12 2.39 5.19 3.84
N TYR A 13 1.54 4.77 2.91
CA TYR A 13 0.33 4.00 3.20
C TYR A 13 0.56 2.54 2.84
N ILE A 14 0.43 1.64 3.81
CA ILE A 14 0.59 0.22 3.58
C ILE A 14 -0.54 -0.29 2.67
N SER A 15 -0.13 -1.01 1.63
CA SER A 15 -0.98 -1.71 0.68
C SER A 15 -0.70 -3.21 0.78
N SER A 16 -1.63 -3.97 1.35
CA SER A 16 -1.49 -5.40 1.60
C SER A 16 -2.77 -6.13 1.19
N TYR A 17 -3.04 -7.33 1.66
CA TYR A 17 -4.31 -8.00 1.44
C TYR A 17 -4.68 -8.81 2.67
N THR A 18 -5.99 -9.02 2.83
CA THR A 18 -6.51 -9.94 3.83
C THR A 18 -5.81 -11.30 3.70
N PRO A 19 -5.17 -11.78 4.78
CA PRO A 19 -4.55 -13.09 4.78
C PRO A 19 -5.62 -14.16 4.55
N ASN A 20 -5.33 -15.12 3.67
CA ASN A 20 -6.15 -16.31 3.52
C ASN A 20 -5.43 -17.49 4.17
N PHE A 21 -6.17 -18.34 4.87
CA PHE A 21 -5.63 -19.52 5.59
C PHE A 21 -4.77 -19.22 6.83
N GLY A 22 -5.02 -18.10 7.53
CA GLY A 22 -4.47 -17.83 8.86
C GLY A 22 -2.95 -17.66 8.89
N VAL A 23 -2.29 -18.20 9.92
CA VAL A 23 -0.86 -17.97 10.24
C VAL A 23 0.14 -18.33 9.15
N ALA A 24 -0.24 -19.18 8.19
CA ALA A 24 0.65 -19.61 7.12
C ALA A 24 0.93 -18.50 6.09
N TYR A 25 0.01 -17.54 5.93
CA TYR A 25 0.13 -16.54 4.86
C TYR A 25 -0.29 -15.13 5.31
N PRO A 26 0.55 -14.44 6.09
CA PRO A 26 0.19 -13.17 6.67
C PRO A 26 0.15 -12.03 5.64
N SER A 27 -0.64 -11.02 5.98
CA SER A 27 -0.45 -9.64 5.51
C SER A 27 0.79 -9.07 6.19
N GLN A 28 1.70 -8.44 5.44
CA GLN A 28 2.99 -8.00 5.99
C GLN A 28 3.53 -6.73 5.36
N PHE A 29 4.38 -6.03 6.11
CA PHE A 29 5.22 -4.97 5.58
C PHE A 29 6.56 -4.91 6.29
N MET A 30 7.52 -4.29 5.63
CA MET A 30 8.86 -4.03 6.14
C MET A 30 9.21 -2.56 5.97
N VAL A 31 9.84 -1.98 6.99
CA VAL A 31 10.43 -0.64 6.96
C VAL A 31 11.94 -0.78 7.10
N ILE A 32 12.67 -0.32 6.11
CA ILE A 32 14.13 -0.43 6.01
C ILE A 32 14.71 0.97 6.16
N SER A 33 15.59 1.18 7.13
CA SER A 33 16.21 2.48 7.38
C SER A 33 17.60 2.57 6.76
N PRO A 34 17.82 3.39 5.71
CA PRO A 34 19.16 3.65 5.18
C PRO A 34 19.98 4.64 6.05
N PHE A 35 19.45 5.13 7.17
CA PHE A 35 20.10 6.08 8.07
C PHE A 35 20.07 5.60 9.51
N ALA A 36 21.07 5.96 10.31
CA ALA A 36 21.05 5.70 11.76
C ALA A 36 20.10 6.65 12.49
N ASN A 37 19.61 6.26 13.67
CA ASN A 37 18.72 7.07 14.52
C ASN A 37 17.50 7.60 13.74
N THR A 38 16.80 6.71 13.04
CA THR A 38 15.54 7.02 12.36
C THR A 38 14.38 6.61 13.26
N GLU A 39 13.59 7.58 13.67
CA GLU A 39 12.36 7.33 14.42
C GLU A 39 11.25 7.01 13.44
N VAL A 40 10.54 5.91 13.67
CA VAL A 40 9.44 5.41 12.86
C VAL A 40 8.21 5.26 13.74
N ASN A 41 7.14 5.97 13.37
CA ASN A 41 5.82 5.91 13.97
C ASN A 41 4.87 5.17 13.02
N ILE A 42 4.20 4.15 13.54
CA ILE A 42 3.34 3.25 12.79
C ILE A 42 1.93 3.34 13.39
N SER A 43 0.98 3.83 12.60
CA SER A 43 -0.43 3.96 13.00
C SER A 43 -1.25 2.90 12.28
N PHE A 44 -1.79 1.95 13.03
CA PHE A 44 -2.59 0.85 12.49
C PHE A 44 -4.07 1.25 12.34
N PRO A 45 -4.82 0.61 11.42
CA PRO A 45 -6.25 0.88 11.24
C PRO A 45 -7.11 0.65 12.50
N ASN A 46 -6.67 -0.23 13.40
CA ASN A 46 -7.34 -0.49 14.68
C ASN A 46 -7.09 0.60 15.76
N GLY A 47 -6.39 1.69 15.41
CA GLY A 47 -6.03 2.78 16.32
C GLY A 47 -4.77 2.53 17.15
N THR A 48 -4.11 1.38 17.01
CA THR A 48 -2.84 1.09 17.69
C THR A 48 -1.72 1.96 17.10
N LEU A 49 -0.87 2.47 17.98
CA LEU A 49 0.32 3.24 17.60
C LEU A 49 1.57 2.54 18.14
N ILE A 50 2.57 2.36 17.28
CA ILE A 50 3.89 1.83 17.67
C ILE A 50 4.97 2.82 17.22
N SER A 51 5.95 3.05 18.09
CA SER A 51 7.16 3.81 17.76
C SER A 51 8.39 2.91 17.85
N LYS A 52 9.28 3.00 16.86
CA LYS A 52 10.55 2.29 16.80
C LYS A 52 11.67 3.23 16.39
N THR A 53 12.86 3.02 16.95
CA THR A 53 14.08 3.67 16.49
C THR A 53 14.90 2.66 15.72
N LEU A 54 15.18 2.95 14.45
CA LEU A 54 15.96 2.11 13.55
C LEU A 54 17.35 2.72 13.35
N ASN A 55 18.38 1.89 13.46
CA ASN A 55 19.74 2.25 13.08
C ASN A 55 20.00 1.99 11.59
N TRP A 56 21.24 2.21 11.18
CA TRP A 56 21.66 2.06 9.80
C TRP A 56 21.46 0.62 9.33
N LEU A 57 20.66 0.45 8.28
CA LEU A 57 20.24 -0.81 7.67
C LEU A 57 19.40 -1.71 8.58
N ASP A 58 18.88 -1.17 9.69
CA ASP A 58 17.90 -1.89 10.50
C ASP A 58 16.58 -2.02 9.74
N ILE A 59 15.91 -3.15 9.99
CA ILE A 59 14.64 -3.52 9.40
C ILE A 59 13.63 -3.73 10.52
N TYR A 60 12.50 -3.04 10.41
CA TYR A 60 11.30 -3.40 11.14
C TYR A 60 10.40 -4.22 10.22
N GLN A 61 9.92 -5.37 10.69
CA GLN A 61 8.93 -6.18 9.98
C GLN A 61 7.70 -6.36 10.85
N GLU A 62 6.54 -6.21 10.23
CA GLU A 62 5.23 -6.51 10.82
C GLU A 62 4.52 -7.54 9.95
N ALA A 63 3.90 -8.52 10.60
CA ALA A 63 3.13 -9.55 9.92
C ALA A 63 1.87 -9.86 10.75
N SER A 64 0.71 -9.74 10.13
CA SER A 64 -0.57 -10.11 10.72
C SER A 64 -1.17 -11.33 10.03
N PRO A 65 -1.41 -12.43 10.77
CA PRO A 65 -2.02 -13.64 10.22
C PRO A 65 -3.54 -13.53 10.08
N ASN A 66 -4.16 -12.58 10.78
CA ASN A 66 -5.62 -12.52 10.95
C ASN A 66 -6.20 -11.14 10.60
N SER A 67 -5.39 -10.17 10.21
CA SER A 67 -5.86 -8.85 9.81
C SER A 67 -5.15 -8.32 8.57
N ASP A 68 -5.91 -7.64 7.72
CA ASP A 68 -5.35 -6.85 6.64
C ASP A 68 -4.63 -5.62 7.24
N LEU A 69 -3.38 -5.40 6.85
CA LEU A 69 -2.57 -4.26 7.28
C LEU A 69 -2.78 -3.03 6.38
N THR A 70 -3.61 -3.14 5.34
CA THR A 70 -3.91 -2.04 4.42
C THR A 70 -4.49 -0.84 5.17
N GLY A 71 -3.96 0.35 4.87
CA GLY A 71 -4.30 1.58 5.56
C GLY A 71 -3.45 1.87 6.80
N THR A 72 -2.54 0.98 7.19
CA THR A 72 -1.47 1.33 8.15
C THR A 72 -0.65 2.48 7.60
N ILE A 73 -0.30 3.45 8.44
CA ILE A 73 0.48 4.62 8.07
C ILE A 73 1.85 4.50 8.71
N VAL A 74 2.89 4.54 7.88
CA VAL A 74 4.28 4.63 8.34
C VAL A 74 4.75 6.07 8.20
N GLN A 75 5.16 6.69 9.30
CA GLN A 75 5.76 8.01 9.34
C GLN A 75 7.15 7.94 9.96
N SER A 76 8.12 8.67 9.42
CA SER A 76 9.51 8.58 9.86
C SER A 76 10.21 9.94 9.91
N SER A 77 11.21 10.07 10.79
CA SER A 77 12.00 11.30 10.93
C SER A 77 13.00 11.49 9.79
N LYS A 78 13.43 10.40 9.14
CA LYS A 78 14.35 10.36 7.99
C LYS A 78 13.76 9.47 6.88
N PRO A 79 14.17 9.64 5.61
CA PRO A 79 13.64 8.80 4.53
C PRO A 79 13.90 7.30 4.77
N VAL A 80 12.88 6.48 4.56
CA VAL A 80 12.92 5.01 4.72
C VAL A 80 12.41 4.32 3.45
N SER A 81 12.78 3.07 3.23
CA SER A 81 12.18 2.22 2.21
C SER A 81 11.09 1.37 2.83
N VAL A 82 9.93 1.25 2.18
CA VAL A 82 8.81 0.44 2.67
C VAL A 82 8.40 -0.56 1.59
N VAL A 83 8.38 -1.84 1.96
CA VAL A 83 7.88 -2.92 1.12
C VAL A 83 6.67 -3.52 1.82
N SER A 84 5.57 -3.71 1.11
CA SER A 84 4.37 -4.33 1.66
C SER A 84 3.82 -5.41 0.74
N GLY A 85 2.97 -6.26 1.29
CA GLY A 85 2.36 -7.34 0.53
C GLY A 85 1.77 -8.42 1.41
N ALA A 86 1.37 -9.51 0.78
CA ALA A 86 0.78 -10.65 1.46
C ALA A 86 1.25 -11.95 0.80
N SER A 87 1.43 -12.98 1.61
CA SER A 87 2.05 -14.23 1.16
C SER A 87 1.11 -15.10 0.31
N CYS A 88 -0.20 -14.89 0.42
CA CYS A 88 -1.24 -15.59 -0.34
C CYS A 88 -2.48 -14.70 -0.43
N SER A 89 -2.75 -14.15 -1.61
CA SER A 89 -3.87 -13.25 -1.87
C SER A 89 -4.74 -13.74 -3.02
N TYR A 90 -6.05 -13.77 -2.81
CA TYR A 90 -7.04 -14.03 -3.85
C TYR A 90 -7.51 -12.72 -4.48
N ILE A 91 -6.68 -12.16 -5.34
CA ILE A 91 -7.04 -10.99 -6.12
C ILE A 91 -7.96 -11.49 -7.24
N ILE A 92 -9.12 -10.85 -7.44
CA ILE A 92 -10.15 -11.20 -8.46
C ILE A 92 -10.68 -12.65 -8.42
N GLN A 93 -10.84 -13.25 -7.23
CA GLN A 93 -11.52 -14.54 -7.01
C GLN A 93 -11.00 -15.69 -7.91
N ARG A 94 -9.67 -15.83 -8.01
CA ARG A 94 -9.06 -16.99 -8.68
C ARG A 94 -9.09 -18.23 -7.78
N SER A 95 -8.94 -19.42 -8.37
CA SER A 95 -8.88 -20.70 -7.64
C SER A 95 -7.55 -20.90 -6.89
N THR A 96 -6.53 -20.12 -7.22
CA THR A 96 -5.19 -20.13 -6.61
C THR A 96 -4.88 -18.76 -6.05
N CYS A 97 -4.14 -18.70 -4.96
CA CYS A 97 -3.63 -17.44 -4.45
C CYS A 97 -2.22 -17.16 -4.97
N ASP A 98 -1.92 -15.87 -5.12
CA ASP A 98 -0.60 -15.39 -5.52
C ASP A 98 0.07 -14.67 -4.36
N MET A 99 1.39 -14.79 -4.28
CA MET A 99 2.19 -13.90 -3.42
C MET A 99 2.28 -12.54 -4.09
N VAL A 100 1.98 -11.49 -3.33
CA VAL A 100 2.14 -10.11 -3.79
C VAL A 100 3.10 -9.38 -2.88
N SER A 101 4.03 -8.64 -3.49
CA SER A 101 4.96 -7.76 -2.80
C SER A 101 5.30 -6.59 -3.70
N GLU A 102 5.27 -5.40 -3.12
CA GLU A 102 5.55 -4.17 -3.81
C GLU A 102 6.39 -3.25 -2.92
N GLN A 103 7.34 -2.53 -3.55
CA GLN A 103 7.94 -1.39 -2.89
C GLN A 103 7.04 -0.17 -3.07
N LEU A 104 6.59 0.39 -1.95
CA LEU A 104 5.68 1.51 -1.93
C LEU A 104 6.40 2.81 -2.30
N ILE A 105 5.68 3.65 -3.06
CA ILE A 105 6.08 5.03 -3.29
C ILE A 105 5.64 5.91 -2.11
N PRO A 106 6.43 6.91 -1.72
CA PRO A 106 6.07 7.79 -0.61
C PRO A 106 4.96 8.77 -1.02
N THR A 107 4.22 9.27 -0.03
CA THR A 107 3.05 10.13 -0.27
C THR A 107 3.38 11.48 -0.90
N ASN A 108 4.63 11.96 -0.78
CA ASN A 108 5.08 13.18 -1.47
C ASN A 108 5.29 12.97 -2.97
N ALA A 109 5.36 11.72 -3.44
CA ALA A 109 5.39 11.38 -4.86
C ALA A 109 3.98 11.14 -5.45
N PHE A 110 2.92 11.16 -4.63
CA PHE A 110 1.55 11.02 -5.13
C PHE A 110 1.19 12.19 -6.04
N GLN A 111 0.58 11.89 -7.18
CA GLN A 111 0.09 12.88 -8.13
C GLN A 111 -1.44 12.88 -8.18
N ARG A 112 -2.00 13.79 -8.97
CA ARG A 112 -3.46 13.93 -9.13
C ARG A 112 -4.02 13.04 -10.24
N ASP A 113 -3.22 12.83 -11.29
CA ASP A 113 -3.62 12.10 -12.48
C ASP A 113 -2.70 10.90 -12.69
N PHE A 114 -3.29 9.73 -12.91
CA PHE A 114 -2.58 8.48 -13.19
C PHE A 114 -3.21 7.81 -14.42
N ILE A 115 -2.37 7.34 -15.34
CA ILE A 115 -2.81 6.54 -16.48
C ILE A 115 -2.61 5.08 -16.11
N VAL A 116 -3.71 4.31 -16.08
CA VAL A 116 -3.66 2.86 -15.89
C VAL A 116 -3.87 2.21 -17.26
N PRO A 117 -2.82 1.66 -17.89
CA PRO A 117 -2.98 1.01 -19.19
C PRO A 117 -3.82 -0.27 -19.05
N PRO A 118 -4.58 -0.66 -20.10
CA PRO A 118 -5.25 -1.95 -20.10
C PRO A 118 -4.23 -3.07 -19.95
N ILE A 119 -4.52 -3.98 -19.02
CA ILE A 119 -3.71 -5.17 -18.77
C ILE A 119 -4.30 -6.31 -19.61
N LEU A 120 -3.46 -7.25 -20.09
CA LEU A 120 -3.87 -8.46 -20.84
C LEU A 120 -4.63 -9.49 -19.96
N SER A 121 -5.59 -9.01 -19.17
CA SER A 121 -6.50 -9.77 -18.31
C SER A 121 -7.90 -9.22 -18.54
N SER A 122 -8.92 -10.07 -18.53
CA SER A 122 -10.32 -9.63 -18.67
C SER A 122 -10.74 -8.61 -17.60
N GLN A 123 -10.07 -8.65 -16.44
CA GLN A 123 -10.29 -7.74 -15.33
C GLN A 123 -8.99 -7.54 -14.54
N PHE A 124 -8.81 -6.34 -13.99
CA PHE A 124 -7.75 -6.03 -13.03
C PHE A 124 -8.28 -5.15 -11.90
N MET A 125 -7.55 -5.11 -10.79
CA MET A 125 -7.91 -4.31 -9.63
C MET A 125 -7.00 -3.10 -9.54
N VAL A 126 -7.58 -1.95 -9.25
CA VAL A 126 -6.84 -0.74 -8.90
C VAL A 126 -7.17 -0.38 -7.46
N ARG A 127 -6.14 -0.19 -6.64
CA ARG A 127 -6.28 0.30 -5.28
C ARG A 127 -5.83 1.75 -5.20
N ILE A 128 -6.68 2.60 -4.62
CA ILE A 128 -6.48 4.04 -4.61
C ILE A 128 -6.42 4.51 -3.16
N PHE A 129 -5.37 5.27 -2.83
CA PHE A 129 -5.15 5.88 -1.52
C PHE A 129 -5.28 7.40 -1.61
N SER A 130 -5.98 8.00 -0.66
CA SER A 130 -6.08 9.46 -0.55
C SER A 130 -5.27 9.97 0.64
N SER A 131 -4.27 10.80 0.39
CA SER A 131 -3.50 11.49 1.43
C SER A 131 -4.18 12.78 1.92
N GLN A 132 -5.13 13.33 1.16
CA GLN A 132 -5.78 14.61 1.44
C GLN A 132 -7.24 14.42 1.87
N ARG A 133 -7.74 15.36 2.67
CA ARG A 133 -9.16 15.43 3.03
C ARG A 133 -9.98 16.01 1.88
N ASN A 134 -11.24 15.58 1.76
CA ASN A 134 -12.19 16.04 0.75
C ASN A 134 -11.67 15.91 -0.68
N ASN A 135 -10.92 14.85 -0.95
CA ASN A 135 -10.35 14.59 -2.26
C ASN A 135 -11.39 13.90 -3.15
N LYS A 136 -11.78 14.55 -4.25
CA LYS A 136 -12.68 13.94 -5.24
C LYS A 136 -11.86 13.05 -6.17
N VAL A 137 -12.02 11.74 -6.03
CA VAL A 137 -11.35 10.73 -6.85
C VAL A 137 -12.32 10.24 -7.92
N CYS A 138 -11.90 10.29 -9.18
CA CYS A 138 -12.71 9.81 -10.31
C CYS A 138 -11.94 8.73 -11.07
N VAL A 139 -12.60 7.61 -11.34
CA VAL A 139 -12.11 6.55 -12.23
C VAL A 139 -12.84 6.71 -13.56
N LYS A 140 -12.08 7.00 -14.62
CA LYS A 140 -12.60 7.28 -15.96
C LYS A 140 -12.16 6.21 -16.94
N ASP A 141 -13.11 5.71 -17.72
CA ASP A 141 -12.92 4.77 -18.84
C ASP A 141 -13.88 5.17 -19.98
N PHE A 142 -13.75 4.58 -21.17
CA PHE A 142 -14.59 4.87 -22.34
C PHE A 142 -16.09 4.66 -22.01
N GLY A 143 -16.80 5.76 -21.74
CA GLY A 143 -18.22 5.75 -21.38
C GLY A 143 -18.53 5.48 -19.90
N PHE A 144 -17.53 5.46 -19.03
CA PHE A 144 -17.69 5.24 -17.58
C PHE A 144 -16.93 6.33 -16.80
N ASP A 145 -17.63 7.12 -15.98
CA ASP A 145 -17.03 8.07 -15.05
C ASP A 145 -17.66 7.84 -13.67
N ASN A 146 -16.89 7.28 -12.74
CA ASN A 146 -17.35 7.05 -11.37
C ASN A 146 -16.47 7.82 -10.41
N CYS A 147 -17.08 8.78 -9.70
CA CYS A 147 -16.40 9.62 -8.74
C CYS A 147 -16.87 9.34 -7.32
N THR A 148 -15.92 9.33 -6.38
CA THR A 148 -16.17 9.28 -4.94
C THR A 148 -15.37 10.36 -4.21
N THR A 149 -15.90 10.87 -3.10
CA THR A 149 -15.18 11.83 -2.25
C THR A 149 -14.53 11.06 -1.10
N MET A 150 -13.23 11.23 -0.94
CA MET A 150 -12.44 10.53 0.07
C MET A 150 -11.91 11.48 1.14
N GLY A 151 -11.95 11.00 2.38
CA GLY A 151 -11.19 11.58 3.48
C GLY A 151 -9.69 11.30 3.35
N SER A 152 -8.89 11.98 4.19
CA SER A 152 -7.47 11.64 4.33
C SER A 152 -7.32 10.26 4.96
N ASN A 153 -6.33 9.49 4.50
CA ASN A 153 -6.02 8.14 4.98
C ASN A 153 -7.09 7.09 4.63
N HIS A 154 -8.04 7.43 3.75
CA HIS A 154 -8.99 6.46 3.21
C HIS A 154 -8.41 5.83 1.95
N TRP A 155 -8.84 4.60 1.69
CA TRP A 155 -8.51 3.87 0.48
C TRP A 155 -9.73 3.08 0.00
N PHE A 156 -9.76 2.74 -1.29
CA PHE A 156 -10.73 1.80 -1.84
C PHE A 156 -10.11 1.01 -2.99
N GLU A 157 -10.80 -0.05 -3.38
CA GLU A 157 -10.47 -0.84 -4.55
C GLU A 157 -11.56 -0.72 -5.61
N SER A 158 -11.15 -0.67 -6.87
CA SER A 158 -12.05 -0.68 -8.02
C SER A 158 -11.62 -1.76 -9.00
N ALA A 159 -12.58 -2.58 -9.42
CA ALA A 159 -12.36 -3.59 -10.43
C ALA A 159 -12.62 -2.97 -11.81
N ILE A 160 -11.60 -2.93 -12.66
CA ILE A 160 -11.67 -2.38 -14.01
C ILE A 160 -11.70 -3.53 -15.01
N LYS A 161 -12.66 -3.51 -15.92
CA LYS A 161 -12.73 -4.49 -17.02
C LYS A 161 -11.77 -4.04 -18.11
N SER A 162 -10.95 -4.94 -18.64
CA SER A 162 -10.17 -4.62 -19.82
C SER A 162 -11.05 -4.76 -21.05
N THR A 163 -11.21 -3.67 -21.81
CA THR A 163 -11.81 -3.70 -23.13
C THR A 163 -10.73 -4.13 -24.13
N SER A 164 -10.74 -5.42 -24.49
CA SER A 164 -10.01 -5.93 -25.66
C SER A 164 -10.84 -5.78 -26.92
#